data_AF-A0A225DPP9-F1
#
_entry.id   AF-A0A225DPP9-F1
#
_cell.length_a   1.000
_cell.length_b   1.000
_cell.length_c   1.000
_cell.angle_alpha   90.00
_cell.angle_beta   90.00
_cell.angle_gamma   90.00
#
_symmetry.space_group_name_H-M   'P 1'
#
loop_
_entity.id
_entity.type
_entity.pdbx_description
1 polymer ?
#
loop_
_entity_poly.entity_id
_entity_poly.type
_entity_poly.pdbx_seq_one_letter_code
_entity_poly.pdbx_strand_id
1 'polypeptide(L)'
;MPPNDKTEEWLDTLAFGAGKVRFDDNRPLVAGNTGKLIARKMVFASDGRLSRYHFPEGASVGPDGFIKQDKKIPFVRQIDLAPLTMTVRGMSPDTTYEILSQLAPTGRTQALEGTACAEYKFTQGNHGQTEFWLDPKVDYLPRRIQITHRDGSFDRLDIQYSPHDVVGWIPTTWNRTRLSSSGKILISVKATVERVKINAPIPDSDFEIQFQ
;
A
#
# COMPACT_ATOMS: atom_id res chain seq x y z
N MET A 1 15.71 -14.81 13.60
CA MET A 1 14.39 -14.38 14.09
C MET A 1 14.68 -13.64 15.39
N PRO A 2 14.19 -12.41 15.59
CA PRO A 2 14.21 -11.85 16.94
C PRO A 2 13.54 -12.87 17.87
N PRO A 3 14.07 -13.10 19.08
CA PRO A 3 13.60 -14.17 19.96
C PRO A 3 12.14 -14.00 20.44
N ASN A 4 11.52 -12.83 20.23
CA ASN A 4 10.14 -12.56 20.59
C ASN A 4 9.37 -11.99 19.39
N ASP A 5 8.16 -12.51 19.17
CA ASP A 5 7.16 -11.82 18.34
C ASP A 5 6.89 -10.43 18.93
N LYS A 6 6.95 -9.41 18.09
CA LYS A 6 6.64 -8.03 18.45
C LYS A 6 5.45 -7.55 17.66
N THR A 7 4.49 -6.98 18.35
CA THR A 7 3.29 -6.37 17.76
C THR A 7 3.29 -4.91 18.14
N GLU A 8 3.05 -4.04 17.15
CA GLU A 8 2.90 -2.61 17.32
C GLU A 8 1.62 -2.18 16.62
N GLU A 9 1.00 -1.12 17.14
CA GLU A 9 -0.16 -0.47 16.53
C GLU A 9 0.23 0.95 16.12
N TRP A 10 -0.30 1.40 14.98
CA TRP A 10 -0.05 2.73 14.46
C TRP A 10 -1.27 3.19 13.65
N LEU A 11 -1.34 4.49 13.39
CA LEU A 11 -2.38 5.10 12.57
C LEU A 11 -1.71 5.85 11.43
N ASP A 12 -2.05 5.51 10.20
CA ASP A 12 -1.58 6.21 9.01
C ASP A 12 -2.71 7.08 8.42
N THR A 13 -2.36 8.11 7.66
CA THR A 13 -3.33 8.93 6.91
C THR A 13 -2.92 9.03 5.46
N LEU A 14 -3.86 8.76 4.55
CA LEU A 14 -3.66 8.88 3.10
C LEU A 14 -4.74 9.80 2.51
N ALA A 15 -4.29 10.78 1.73
CA ALA A 15 -5.15 11.77 1.09
C ALA A 15 -4.80 11.92 -0.39
N PHE A 16 -5.82 12.02 -1.24
CA PHE A 16 -5.70 12.28 -2.68
C PHE A 16 -6.60 13.44 -3.08
N GLY A 17 -6.11 14.37 -3.89
CA GLY A 17 -6.94 15.47 -4.42
C GLY A 17 -6.26 16.20 -5.57
N ALA A 18 -6.96 16.40 -6.69
CA ALA A 18 -6.48 17.19 -7.83
C ALA A 18 -5.05 16.85 -8.33
N GLY A 19 -4.70 15.56 -8.39
CA GLY A 19 -3.35 15.10 -8.77
C GLY A 19 -2.29 15.23 -7.66
N LYS A 20 -2.68 15.73 -6.49
CA LYS A 20 -1.88 15.82 -5.27
C LYS A 20 -2.12 14.63 -4.37
N VAL A 21 -1.16 14.36 -3.50
CA VAL A 21 -1.19 13.26 -2.56
C VAL A 21 -0.46 13.62 -1.27
N ARG A 22 -0.99 13.16 -0.14
CA ARG A 22 -0.32 13.23 1.16
C ARG A 22 -0.40 11.86 1.82
N PHE A 23 0.70 11.42 2.41
CA PHE A 23 0.78 10.19 3.17
C PHE A 23 1.57 10.42 4.47
N ASP A 24 0.89 10.25 5.59
CA ASP A 24 1.47 10.29 6.93
C ASP A 24 1.65 8.83 7.39
N ASP A 25 2.92 8.39 7.42
CA ASP A 25 3.35 7.03 7.74
C ASP A 25 3.97 7.01 9.14
N ASN A 26 3.25 6.44 10.08
CA ASN A 26 3.67 6.31 11.48
C ASN A 26 4.17 4.89 11.80
N ARG A 27 4.42 4.06 10.78
CA ARG A 27 4.92 2.70 10.98
C ARG A 27 6.33 2.68 11.56
N PRO A 28 6.58 1.82 12.57
CA PRO A 28 7.93 1.56 13.01
C PRO A 28 8.73 0.87 11.89
N LEU A 29 10.01 1.25 11.77
CA LEU A 29 10.93 0.63 10.84
C LEU A 29 11.61 -0.57 11.50
N VAL A 30 11.64 -1.73 10.83
CA VAL A 30 12.50 -2.84 11.24
C VAL A 30 13.93 -2.55 10.80
N ALA A 31 14.84 -2.30 11.73
CA ALA A 31 16.25 -2.08 11.46
C ALA A 31 16.91 -3.35 10.91
N GLY A 32 17.36 -3.33 9.65
CA GLY A 32 17.83 -4.54 8.95
C GLY A 32 18.97 -5.30 9.63
N ASN A 33 19.86 -4.60 10.36
CA ASN A 33 21.01 -5.21 11.04
C ASN A 33 20.67 -5.83 12.40
N THR A 34 19.66 -5.31 13.11
CA THR A 34 19.35 -5.74 14.49
C THR A 34 17.99 -6.40 14.62
N GLY A 35 17.13 -6.28 13.62
CA GLY A 35 15.72 -6.64 13.69
C GLY A 35 14.92 -5.85 14.72
N LYS A 36 15.48 -4.78 15.29
CA LYS A 36 14.78 -3.91 16.25
C LYS A 36 13.79 -3.04 15.52
N LEU A 37 12.64 -2.82 16.14
CA LEU A 37 11.69 -1.79 15.72
C LEU A 37 12.21 -0.44 16.17
N ILE A 38 12.29 0.50 15.23
CA ILE A 38 12.67 1.89 15.44
C ILE A 38 11.41 2.72 15.19
N ALA A 39 11.00 3.49 16.20
CA ALA A 39 9.94 4.47 16.03
C ALA A 39 10.32 5.43 14.90
N ARG A 40 9.42 5.59 13.93
CA ARG A 40 9.63 6.42 12.76
C ARG A 40 8.32 7.10 12.43
N LYS A 41 8.42 8.38 12.09
CA LYS A 41 7.32 9.14 11.49
C LYS A 41 7.81 9.74 10.20
N MET A 42 7.02 9.61 9.15
CA MET A 42 7.28 10.22 7.87
C MET A 42 6.03 10.91 7.37
N VAL A 43 6.17 12.16 6.98
CA VAL A 43 5.18 12.91 6.22
C VAL A 43 5.68 12.99 4.80
N PHE A 44 4.88 12.49 3.87
CA PHE A 44 5.09 12.62 2.45
C PHE A 44 3.98 13.47 1.84
N ALA A 45 4.35 14.41 0.96
CA ALA A 45 3.38 15.16 0.18
C ALA A 45 3.90 15.40 -1.24
N SER A 46 3.01 15.31 -2.24
CA SER A 46 3.32 15.65 -3.62
C SER A 46 2.19 16.46 -4.23
N ASP A 47 2.57 17.49 -4.99
CA ASP A 47 1.66 18.31 -5.79
C ASP A 47 1.57 17.84 -7.26
N GLY A 48 2.11 16.66 -7.57
CA GLY A 48 2.21 16.10 -8.92
C GLY A 48 3.45 16.58 -9.69
N ARG A 49 4.18 17.59 -9.19
CA ARG A 49 5.44 18.08 -9.77
C ARG A 49 6.61 17.96 -8.80
N LEU A 50 6.41 18.30 -7.54
CA LEU A 50 7.39 18.24 -6.47
C LEU A 50 6.88 17.30 -5.38
N SER A 51 7.78 16.42 -4.96
CA SER A 51 7.60 15.52 -3.82
C SER A 51 8.41 16.04 -2.65
N ARG A 52 7.79 16.14 -1.48
CA ARG A 52 8.39 16.60 -0.22
C ARG A 52 8.33 15.46 0.79
N TYR A 53 9.42 15.31 1.52
CA TYR A 53 9.60 14.28 2.53
C TYR A 53 10.04 14.95 3.81
N HIS A 54 9.38 14.63 4.91
CA HIS A 54 9.79 15.07 6.23
C HIS A 54 9.74 13.91 7.21
N PHE A 55 10.80 13.78 7.99
CA PHE A 55 10.99 12.76 9.00
C PHE A 55 11.10 13.45 10.35
N PRO A 56 9.99 13.79 11.00
CA PRO A 56 10.04 14.44 12.31
C PRO A 56 10.65 13.53 13.39
N GLU A 57 10.66 12.21 13.17
CA GLU A 57 11.17 11.23 14.12
C GLU A 57 11.79 10.01 13.40
N GLY A 58 12.97 9.56 13.85
CA GLY A 58 13.48 8.21 13.58
C GLY A 58 14.32 8.01 12.31
N ALA A 59 14.53 9.03 11.47
CA ALA A 59 15.40 8.90 10.29
C ALA A 59 16.86 9.37 10.53
N SER A 60 17.08 10.31 11.46
CA SER A 60 18.39 10.89 11.77
C SER A 60 18.47 11.34 13.24
N VAL A 61 19.55 12.03 13.64
CA VAL A 61 19.74 12.64 14.98
C VAL A 61 18.73 13.78 15.26
N GLY A 62 17.96 14.20 14.26
CA GLY A 62 16.87 15.16 14.41
C GLY A 62 15.86 15.10 13.26
N PRO A 63 14.93 16.07 13.21
CA PRO A 63 14.04 16.24 12.07
C PRO A 63 14.85 16.42 10.79
N ASP A 64 14.52 15.65 9.76
CA ASP A 64 15.18 15.73 8.45
C ASP A 64 14.12 15.81 7.35
N GLY A 65 14.52 16.22 6.16
CA GLY A 65 13.63 16.31 5.03
C GLY A 65 14.32 16.68 3.73
N PHE A 66 13.64 16.38 2.64
CA PHE A 66 14.13 16.74 1.32
C PHE A 66 12.99 16.97 0.34
N ILE A 67 13.31 17.72 -0.71
CA ILE A 67 12.43 17.99 -1.84
C ILE A 67 13.03 17.31 -3.07
N LYS A 68 12.20 16.61 -3.84
CA LYS A 68 12.59 15.99 -5.11
C LYS A 68 11.63 16.40 -6.21
N GLN A 69 12.18 16.68 -7.38
CA GLN A 69 11.40 16.76 -8.61
C GLN A 69 11.20 15.34 -9.15
N ASP A 70 10.19 14.66 -8.62
CA ASP A 70 9.80 13.32 -9.07
C ASP A 70 8.27 13.27 -9.21
N LYS A 71 7.82 12.78 -10.37
CA LYS A 71 6.40 12.52 -10.62
C LYS A 71 5.93 11.24 -9.94
N LYS A 72 6.85 10.29 -9.74
CA LYS A 72 6.54 9.03 -9.09
C LYS A 72 6.37 9.26 -7.60
N ILE A 73 5.36 8.61 -7.04
CA ILE A 73 5.07 8.65 -5.61
C ILE A 73 5.42 7.27 -5.02
N PRO A 74 6.70 6.99 -4.71
CA PRO A 74 7.12 5.63 -4.36
C PRO A 74 6.44 5.09 -3.09
N PHE A 75 6.12 5.95 -2.12
CA PHE A 75 5.57 5.52 -0.84
C PHE A 75 4.09 5.10 -0.91
N VAL A 76 3.30 5.70 -1.80
CA VAL A 76 1.88 5.31 -1.93
C VAL A 76 1.70 4.04 -2.74
N ARG A 77 2.76 3.58 -3.41
CA ARG A 77 2.76 2.32 -4.13
C ARG A 77 3.08 1.13 -3.21
N GLN A 78 3.32 1.34 -1.92
CA GLN A 78 3.54 0.22 -1.00
C GLN A 78 2.36 -0.76 -0.99
N ILE A 79 2.67 -2.05 -0.89
CA ILE A 79 1.65 -3.12 -0.91
C ILE A 79 0.59 -2.93 0.18
N ASP A 80 0.95 -2.37 1.34
CA ASP A 80 0.00 -2.11 2.43
C ASP A 80 -1.07 -1.07 2.06
N LEU A 81 -0.78 -0.21 1.09
CA LEU A 81 -1.71 0.82 0.59
C LEU A 81 -2.40 0.42 -0.70
N ALA A 82 -1.98 -0.69 -1.32
CA ALA A 82 -2.56 -1.18 -2.58
C ALA A 82 -4.09 -1.30 -2.56
N PRO A 83 -4.74 -1.80 -1.48
CA PRO A 83 -6.21 -1.87 -1.45
C PRO A 83 -6.86 -0.50 -1.65
N LEU A 84 -6.32 0.53 -1.00
CA LEU A 84 -6.81 1.90 -1.10
C LEU A 84 -6.49 2.48 -2.48
N THR A 85 -5.22 2.43 -2.90
CA THR A 85 -4.78 3.09 -4.14
C THR A 85 -5.36 2.44 -5.39
N MET A 86 -5.56 1.12 -5.40
CA MET A 86 -6.20 0.43 -6.52
C MET A 86 -7.69 0.75 -6.62
N THR A 87 -8.38 0.88 -5.49
CA THR A 87 -9.83 1.21 -5.48
C THR A 87 -10.09 2.62 -6.01
N VAL A 88 -9.32 3.62 -5.55
CA VAL A 88 -9.60 5.02 -5.93
C VAL A 88 -8.80 5.52 -7.14
N ARG A 89 -7.67 4.85 -7.46
CA ARG A 89 -6.69 5.31 -8.45
C ARG A 89 -6.05 4.15 -9.24
N GLY A 90 -6.71 3.01 -9.38
CA GLY A 90 -6.16 1.80 -10.02
C GLY A 90 -5.66 1.96 -11.47
N MET A 91 -6.09 3.01 -12.16
CA MET A 91 -5.68 3.35 -13.53
C MET A 91 -4.57 4.40 -13.61
N SER A 92 -4.15 4.98 -12.47
CA SER A 92 -3.15 6.05 -12.42
C SER A 92 -1.75 5.46 -12.20
N PRO A 93 -0.84 5.53 -13.20
CA PRO A 93 0.50 4.96 -13.10
C PRO A 93 1.36 5.59 -12.00
N ASP A 94 1.01 6.80 -11.56
CA ASP A 94 1.76 7.53 -10.54
C ASP A 94 1.47 7.01 -9.12
N THR A 95 0.32 6.34 -8.93
CA THR A 95 -0.18 5.92 -7.60
C THR A 95 -0.24 4.41 -7.41
N THR A 96 -0.22 3.61 -8.49
CA THR A 96 -0.21 2.13 -8.40
C THR A 96 1.04 1.55 -9.06
N TYR A 97 1.62 0.48 -8.50
CA TYR A 97 2.75 -0.22 -9.14
C TYR A 97 2.30 -0.93 -10.42
N GLU A 98 1.11 -1.51 -10.36
CA GLU A 98 0.50 -2.31 -11.40
C GLU A 98 -0.71 -1.56 -11.93
N ILE A 99 -0.68 -1.23 -13.22
CA ILE A 99 -1.86 -0.66 -13.86
C ILE A 99 -2.82 -1.81 -14.11
N LEU A 100 -4.03 -1.73 -13.58
CA LEU A 100 -5.06 -2.76 -13.76
C LEU A 100 -5.30 -3.11 -15.25
N SER A 101 -5.07 -2.15 -16.14
CA SER A 101 -5.18 -2.33 -17.59
C SER A 101 -4.10 -3.23 -18.21
N GLN A 102 -3.03 -3.57 -17.48
CA GLN A 102 -1.93 -4.42 -17.96
C GLN A 102 -2.05 -5.87 -17.45
N LEU A 103 -3.11 -6.17 -16.71
CA LEU A 103 -3.37 -7.50 -16.19
C LEU A 103 -3.81 -8.45 -17.30
N ALA A 104 -3.18 -9.61 -17.36
CA ALA A 104 -3.58 -10.69 -18.27
C ALA A 104 -4.35 -11.77 -17.49
N PRO A 105 -5.55 -12.20 -17.96
CA PRO A 105 -6.26 -13.30 -17.34
C PRO A 105 -5.49 -14.61 -17.52
N THR A 106 -5.52 -15.47 -16.50
CA THR A 106 -4.82 -16.77 -16.56
C THR A 106 -5.74 -17.94 -16.86
N GLY A 107 -7.06 -17.72 -16.79
CA GLY A 107 -8.08 -18.76 -16.83
C GLY A 107 -8.24 -19.55 -15.51
N ARG A 108 -7.36 -19.34 -14.52
CA ARG A 108 -7.50 -19.95 -13.20
C ARG A 108 -8.54 -19.20 -12.38
N THR A 109 -9.21 -19.93 -11.49
CA THR A 109 -10.13 -19.37 -10.50
C THR A 109 -9.78 -19.91 -9.12
N GLN A 110 -10.10 -19.15 -8.08
CA GLN A 110 -9.99 -19.58 -6.69
C GLN A 110 -11.20 -19.11 -5.90
N ALA A 111 -11.81 -19.99 -5.11
CA ALA A 111 -12.82 -19.60 -4.15
C ALA A 111 -12.17 -18.89 -2.96
N LEU A 112 -12.51 -17.62 -2.74
CA LEU A 112 -12.11 -16.81 -1.59
C LEU A 112 -13.36 -16.47 -0.79
N GLU A 113 -13.42 -16.96 0.46
CA GLU A 113 -14.60 -16.78 1.33
C GLU A 113 -15.93 -17.19 0.65
N GLY A 114 -15.90 -18.27 -0.15
CA GLY A 114 -17.05 -18.77 -0.89
C GLY A 114 -17.32 -18.09 -2.24
N THR A 115 -16.57 -17.05 -2.60
CA THR A 115 -16.72 -16.37 -3.89
C THR A 115 -15.63 -16.78 -4.88
N ALA A 116 -16.03 -17.25 -6.05
CA ALA A 116 -15.11 -17.61 -7.12
C ALA A 116 -14.48 -16.34 -7.73
N CYS A 117 -13.20 -16.13 -7.46
CA CYS A 117 -12.41 -15.01 -7.99
C CYS A 117 -11.58 -15.49 -9.18
N ALA A 118 -11.53 -14.69 -10.24
CA ALA A 118 -10.73 -14.94 -11.43
C ALA A 118 -9.30 -14.46 -11.21
N GLU A 119 -8.32 -15.27 -11.58
CA GLU A 119 -6.92 -14.90 -11.44
C GLU A 119 -6.41 -14.13 -12.67
N TYR A 120 -5.66 -13.07 -12.39
CA TYR A 120 -4.94 -12.26 -13.33
C TYR A 120 -3.46 -12.15 -12.94
N LYS A 121 -2.60 -11.95 -13.93
CA LYS A 121 -1.16 -11.83 -13.74
C LYS A 121 -0.61 -10.54 -14.32
N PHE A 122 0.41 -10.04 -13.64
CA PHE A 122 1.27 -8.96 -14.10
C PHE A 122 2.73 -9.41 -13.98
N THR A 123 3.45 -9.41 -15.10
CA THR A 123 4.88 -9.74 -15.13
C THR A 123 5.66 -8.47 -15.41
N GLN A 124 6.30 -7.91 -14.38
CA GLN A 124 7.05 -6.67 -14.50
C GLN A 124 8.53 -6.93 -14.77
N GLY A 125 8.87 -7.43 -15.97
CA GLY A 125 10.26 -7.68 -16.37
C GLY A 125 11.04 -8.42 -15.28
N ASN A 126 12.06 -7.76 -14.71
CA ASN A 126 12.87 -8.36 -13.67
C ASN A 126 12.26 -8.26 -12.24
N HIS A 127 11.15 -7.59 -11.97
CA HIS A 127 10.72 -7.28 -10.58
C HIS A 127 9.96 -8.39 -9.85
N GLY A 128 9.85 -9.58 -10.45
CA GLY A 128 9.08 -10.69 -9.91
C GLY A 128 7.74 -10.84 -10.63
N GLN A 129 6.85 -11.62 -10.03
CA GLN A 129 5.51 -11.88 -10.56
C GLN A 129 4.46 -11.41 -9.55
N THR A 130 3.47 -10.67 -10.04
CA THR A 130 2.30 -10.29 -9.24
C THR A 130 1.06 -11.01 -9.76
N GLU A 131 0.33 -11.65 -8.87
CA GLU A 131 -0.94 -12.35 -9.12
C GLU A 131 -2.06 -11.62 -8.37
N PHE A 132 -3.21 -11.47 -9.03
CA PHE A 132 -4.40 -10.85 -8.50
C PHE A 132 -5.57 -11.82 -8.61
N TRP A 133 -6.39 -11.92 -7.57
CA TRP A 133 -7.67 -12.61 -7.63
C TRP A 133 -8.78 -11.58 -7.54
N LEU A 134 -9.46 -11.37 -8.67
CA LEU A 134 -10.49 -10.36 -8.86
C LEU A 134 -11.88 -10.99 -8.74
N ASP A 135 -12.78 -10.36 -8.00
CA ASP A 135 -14.15 -10.84 -7.81
C ASP A 135 -15.07 -10.30 -8.92
N PRO A 136 -15.50 -11.15 -9.87
CA PRO A 136 -16.33 -10.70 -10.98
C PRO A 136 -17.74 -10.26 -10.57
N LYS A 137 -18.19 -10.55 -9.34
CA LYS A 137 -19.51 -10.13 -8.84
C LYS A 137 -19.54 -8.70 -8.31
N VAL A 138 -18.37 -8.13 -8.03
CA VAL A 138 -18.20 -6.77 -7.49
C VAL A 138 -17.19 -6.02 -8.32
N ASP A 139 -17.47 -5.87 -9.62
CA ASP A 139 -16.69 -5.07 -10.57
C ASP A 139 -15.19 -5.44 -10.65
N TYR A 140 -14.88 -6.74 -10.50
CA TYR A 140 -13.51 -7.24 -10.56
C TYR A 140 -12.58 -6.62 -9.51
N LEU A 141 -13.09 -6.29 -8.32
CA LEU A 141 -12.26 -5.80 -7.22
C LEU A 141 -11.25 -6.87 -6.76
N PRO A 142 -10.00 -6.49 -6.47
CA PRO A 142 -8.98 -7.42 -6.01
C PRO A 142 -9.29 -7.87 -4.57
N ARG A 143 -9.57 -9.16 -4.40
CA ARG A 143 -9.76 -9.83 -3.09
C ARG A 143 -8.46 -10.42 -2.54
N ARG A 144 -7.51 -10.72 -3.43
CA ARG A 144 -6.14 -11.12 -3.05
C ARG A 144 -5.12 -10.54 -4.01
N ILE A 145 -3.98 -10.11 -3.46
CA ILE A 145 -2.76 -9.78 -4.20
C ILE A 145 -1.64 -10.69 -3.68
N GLN A 146 -0.89 -11.30 -4.58
CA GLN A 146 0.31 -12.07 -4.24
C GLN A 146 1.49 -11.56 -5.06
N ILE A 147 2.59 -11.21 -4.38
CA ILE A 147 3.82 -10.75 -5.03
C ILE A 147 4.92 -11.73 -4.71
N THR A 148 5.44 -12.43 -5.71
CA THR A 148 6.61 -13.30 -5.58
C THR A 148 7.87 -12.54 -5.95
N HIS A 149 8.77 -12.39 -4.98
CA HIS A 149 10.05 -11.71 -5.12
C HIS A 149 11.12 -12.62 -5.72
N ARG A 150 12.22 -12.03 -6.21
CA ARG A 150 13.34 -12.79 -6.82
C ARG A 150 14.01 -13.77 -5.86
N ASP A 151 14.04 -13.45 -4.58
CA ASP A 151 14.64 -14.31 -3.55
C ASP A 151 13.73 -15.48 -3.14
N GLY A 152 12.58 -15.63 -3.81
CA GLY A 152 11.57 -16.63 -3.53
C GLY A 152 10.69 -16.31 -2.32
N SER A 153 10.95 -15.20 -1.61
CA SER A 153 9.98 -14.69 -0.64
C SER A 153 8.72 -14.21 -1.38
N PHE A 154 7.59 -14.18 -0.69
CA PHE A 154 6.39 -13.60 -1.27
C PHE A 154 5.56 -12.84 -0.24
N ASP A 155 4.89 -11.79 -0.71
CA ASP A 155 3.81 -11.15 0.03
C ASP A 155 2.48 -11.71 -0.43
N ARG A 156 1.56 -11.90 0.52
CA ARG A 156 0.15 -12.13 0.26
C ARG A 156 -0.67 -11.09 1.01
N LEU A 157 -1.63 -10.50 0.32
CA LEU A 157 -2.57 -9.53 0.83
C LEU A 157 -3.99 -10.04 0.58
N ASP A 158 -4.77 -10.27 1.63
CA ASP A 158 -6.18 -10.65 1.55
C ASP A 158 -7.05 -9.45 1.95
N ILE A 159 -8.00 -9.06 1.12
CA ILE A 159 -8.73 -7.78 1.22
C ILE A 159 -10.23 -8.02 1.34
N GLN A 160 -10.86 -7.34 2.30
CA GLN A 160 -12.31 -7.30 2.45
C GLN A 160 -12.85 -5.92 2.08
N TYR A 161 -14.01 -5.90 1.43
CA TYR A 161 -14.69 -4.70 0.97
C TYR A 161 -16.09 -4.64 1.56
N SER A 162 -16.61 -3.42 1.69
CA SER A 162 -18.02 -3.16 1.95
C SER A 162 -18.59 -2.18 0.94
N PRO A 163 -19.91 -2.19 0.68
CA PRO A 163 -20.55 -1.18 -0.13
C PRO A 163 -20.32 0.22 0.44
N HIS A 164 -20.20 1.21 -0.45
CA HIS A 164 -20.04 2.62 -0.09
C HIS A 164 -20.83 3.50 -1.06
N ASP A 165 -21.69 4.37 -0.53
CA ASP A 165 -22.70 5.11 -1.29
C ASP A 165 -22.15 5.97 -2.44
N VAL A 166 -20.91 6.45 -2.33
CA VAL A 166 -20.29 7.34 -3.33
C VAL A 166 -19.46 6.60 -4.38
N VAL A 167 -18.79 5.49 -4.02
CA VAL A 167 -17.79 4.82 -4.88
C VAL A 167 -18.13 3.37 -5.18
N GLY A 168 -19.33 2.91 -4.80
CA GLY A 168 -19.78 1.53 -4.94
C GLY A 168 -19.21 0.64 -3.85
N TRP A 169 -17.88 0.47 -3.82
CA TRP A 169 -17.19 -0.40 -2.87
C TRP A 169 -15.92 0.24 -2.34
N ILE A 170 -15.56 -0.07 -1.09
CA ILE A 170 -14.32 0.40 -0.47
C ILE A 170 -13.70 -0.71 0.38
N PRO A 171 -12.36 -0.86 0.40
CA PRO A 171 -11.73 -1.79 1.31
C PRO A 171 -11.97 -1.34 2.76
N THR A 172 -12.27 -2.29 3.63
CA THR A 172 -12.52 -2.04 5.06
C THR A 172 -11.44 -2.64 5.93
N THR A 173 -10.92 -3.81 5.53
CA THR A 173 -9.84 -4.49 6.24
C THR A 173 -8.96 -5.24 5.24
N TRP A 174 -7.70 -5.44 5.60
CA TRP A 174 -6.84 -6.39 4.90
C TRP A 174 -5.79 -6.99 5.82
N ASN A 175 -5.38 -8.21 5.48
CA ASN A 175 -4.27 -8.89 6.14
C ASN A 175 -3.14 -9.08 5.14
N ARG A 176 -1.96 -8.58 5.48
CA ARG A 176 -0.73 -8.87 4.76
C ARG A 176 0.08 -9.90 5.54
N THR A 177 0.66 -10.84 4.81
CA THR A 177 1.71 -11.72 5.32
C THR A 177 2.85 -11.74 4.33
N ARG A 178 4.08 -11.51 4.80
CA ARG A 178 5.30 -11.78 4.05
C ARG A 178 5.92 -13.07 4.56
N LEU A 179 6.14 -14.01 3.64
CA LEU A 179 6.78 -15.30 3.91
C LEU A 179 8.17 -15.33 3.28
N SER A 180 9.14 -15.93 3.96
CA SER A 180 10.43 -16.28 3.36
C SER A 180 10.25 -17.35 2.29
N SER A 181 11.29 -17.60 1.49
CA SER A 181 11.33 -18.72 0.54
C SER A 181 11.17 -20.10 1.20
N SER A 182 11.44 -20.21 2.51
CA SER A 182 11.18 -21.41 3.32
C SER A 182 9.78 -21.48 3.95
N GLY A 183 8.90 -20.52 3.63
CA GLY A 183 7.52 -20.46 4.14
C GLY A 183 7.39 -19.88 5.56
N LYS A 184 8.47 -19.33 6.13
CA LYS A 184 8.45 -18.73 7.46
C LYS A 184 7.87 -17.32 7.42
N ILE A 185 6.99 -16.98 8.36
CA ILE A 185 6.48 -15.61 8.50
C ILE A 185 7.63 -14.66 8.86
N LEU A 186 7.82 -13.65 8.01
CA LEU A 186 8.75 -12.55 8.21
C LEU A 186 8.03 -11.31 8.76
N ILE A 187 6.83 -11.02 8.23
CA ILE A 187 6.01 -9.88 8.61
C ILE A 187 4.54 -10.31 8.53
N SER A 188 3.71 -9.86 9.47
CA SER A 188 2.26 -9.87 9.34
C SER A 188 1.70 -8.50 9.72
N VAL A 189 0.73 -8.01 8.95
CA VAL A 189 0.04 -6.74 9.18
C VAL A 189 -1.44 -6.99 9.06
N LYS A 190 -2.22 -6.51 10.03
CA LYS A 190 -3.67 -6.38 9.92
C LYS A 190 -4.00 -4.90 9.89
N ALA A 191 -4.69 -4.46 8.85
CA ALA A 191 -5.11 -3.07 8.71
C ALA A 191 -6.63 -2.98 8.67
N THR A 192 -7.15 -1.89 9.22
CA THR A 192 -8.57 -1.54 9.26
C THR A 192 -8.72 -0.09 8.86
N VAL A 193 -9.72 0.21 8.02
CA VAL A 193 -10.06 1.59 7.67
C VAL A 193 -10.94 2.17 8.76
N GLU A 194 -10.35 3.05 9.58
CA GLU A 194 -11.06 3.74 10.67
C GLU A 194 -11.99 4.84 10.17
N ARG A 195 -11.58 5.54 9.11
CA ARG A 195 -12.35 6.66 8.55
C ARG A 195 -12.06 6.83 7.06
N VAL A 196 -13.11 7.06 6.30
CA VAL A 196 -13.05 7.49 4.90
C VAL A 196 -13.84 8.78 4.72
N LYS A 197 -13.31 9.69 3.91
CA LYS A 197 -14.05 10.82 3.34
C LYS A 197 -13.81 10.84 1.83
N ILE A 198 -14.88 10.77 1.06
CA ILE A 198 -14.82 10.83 -0.41
C ILE A 198 -15.29 12.20 -0.88
N ASN A 199 -14.60 12.78 -1.87
CA ASN A 199 -14.91 14.10 -2.44
C ASN A 199 -14.94 15.25 -1.42
N ALA A 200 -14.36 15.07 -0.23
CA ALA A 200 -14.18 16.14 0.72
C ALA A 200 -13.09 17.11 0.22
N PRO A 201 -13.29 18.44 0.31
CA PRO A 201 -12.25 19.39 -0.03
C PRO A 201 -11.06 19.21 0.91
N ILE A 202 -9.86 19.21 0.33
CA ILE A 202 -8.59 19.14 1.06
C ILE A 202 -7.86 20.46 0.79
N PRO A 203 -7.56 21.27 1.82
CA PRO A 203 -6.82 22.51 1.64
C PRO A 203 -5.48 22.27 0.95
N ASP A 204 -5.09 23.18 0.07
CA ASP A 204 -3.80 23.08 -0.63
C ASP A 204 -2.61 23.05 0.33
N SER A 205 -2.73 23.70 1.48
CA SER A 205 -1.75 23.70 2.56
C SER A 205 -1.47 22.29 3.12
N ASP A 206 -2.41 21.35 3.04
CA ASP A 206 -2.19 19.99 3.53
C ASP A 206 -1.18 19.22 2.66
N PHE A 207 -0.98 19.65 1.42
CA PHE A 207 0.03 19.09 0.51
C PHE A 207 1.37 19.85 0.56
N GLU A 208 1.47 20.86 1.43
CA GLU A 208 2.70 21.57 1.71
C GLU A 208 3.36 20.99 2.98
N ILE A 209 4.68 20.95 2.98
CA ILE A 209 5.47 20.56 4.15
C ILE A 209 6.39 21.72 4.44
N GLN A 210 6.31 22.25 5.66
CA GLN A 210 7.21 23.26 6.17
C GLN A 210 8.36 22.57 6.92
N PHE A 211 9.59 22.90 6.53
CA PHE A 211 10.79 22.51 7.24
C PHE A 211 11.11 23.63 8.23
N GLN A 212 11.15 23.31 9.53
CA GLN A 212 11.58 24.22 10.59
C GLN A 212 13.05 24.03 10.89
#